data_AF-A0A443SLL3-F1
#
_entry.id   AF-A0A443SLL3-F1
#
_cell.length_a   1.000
_cell.length_b   1.000
_cell.length_c   1.000
_cell.angle_alpha   90.00
_cell.angle_beta   90.00
_cell.angle_gamma   90.00
#
_symmetry.space_group_name_H-M   'P 1'
#
loop_
_entity.id
_entity.type
_entity.pdbx_description
1 polymer ?
#
loop_
_entity_poly.entity_id
_entity_poly.type
_entity_poly.pdbx_seq_one_letter_code
_entity_poly.pdbx_strand_id
1 'polypeptide(L)'
;MQLSQFLNFAAKHPKSNKTNIPYGTAGFRYLAVELDSVLFRMGALASLRSSFKKGSAIGLVVTASHNPEEDNGVKIIDPFGEMLESSWESIATNLANAEDSDVQPFISSISDEFSAIEKGLVFVARDTRKSSEQLAGAAIDGVRAVGGEAVDFGLLTTPQLHFIVSIVF
;
A
#
# COMPACT_ATOMS: atom_id res chain seq x y z
N MET A 1 16.14 -6.99 0.46
CA MET A 1 15.97 -5.52 0.51
C MET A 1 17.28 -4.84 0.88
N GLN A 2 17.67 -3.72 0.25
CA GLN A 2 18.80 -2.92 0.72
C GLN A 2 18.34 -1.93 1.80
N LEU A 3 18.88 -2.03 3.01
CA LEU A 3 18.48 -1.20 4.16
C LEU A 3 18.61 0.31 3.88
N SER A 4 19.72 0.72 3.27
CA SER A 4 19.97 2.13 2.93
C SER A 4 18.93 2.69 1.96
N GLN A 5 18.51 1.90 0.97
CA GLN A 5 17.45 2.27 0.05
C GLN A 5 16.13 2.49 0.79
N PHE A 6 15.73 1.54 1.65
CA PHE A 6 14.50 1.64 2.41
C PHE A 6 14.47 2.91 3.26
N LEU A 7 15.53 3.16 4.04
CA LEU A 7 15.63 4.33 4.93
C LEU A 7 15.57 5.66 4.16
N ASN A 8 16.17 5.73 2.96
CA ASN A 8 16.12 6.93 2.12
C ASN A 8 14.70 7.27 1.65
N PHE A 9 13.88 6.27 1.35
CA PHE A 9 12.47 6.49 1.03
C PHE A 9 11.65 6.79 2.29
N ALA A 10 11.82 5.99 3.35
CA ALA A 10 11.08 6.16 4.60
C ALA A 10 11.28 7.55 5.23
N ALA A 11 12.48 8.13 5.12
CA ALA A 11 12.76 9.48 5.61
C ALA A 11 11.89 10.59 4.96
N LYS A 12 11.30 10.34 3.79
CA LYS A 12 10.36 11.26 3.12
C LYS A 12 8.93 11.13 3.62
N HIS A 13 8.61 10.03 4.31
CA HIS A 13 7.26 9.64 4.72
C HIS A 13 7.19 9.40 6.24
N PRO A 14 7.61 10.37 7.08
CA PRO A 14 7.59 10.21 8.53
C PRO A 14 6.15 9.99 9.01
N LYS A 15 5.99 9.22 10.09
CA LYS A 15 4.67 8.98 10.70
C LYS A 15 3.97 10.29 11.01
N SER A 16 2.82 10.52 10.37
CA SER A 16 2.02 11.73 10.57
C SER A 16 0.79 11.52 11.44
N ASN A 17 0.29 10.28 11.52
CA ASN A 17 -0.95 9.98 12.22
C ASN A 17 -0.80 10.01 13.74
N LYS A 18 -1.71 10.72 14.40
CA LYS A 18 -1.71 10.87 15.87
C LYS A 18 -2.51 9.78 16.57
N THR A 19 -3.43 9.17 15.85
CA THR A 19 -4.30 8.10 16.34
C THR A 19 -4.06 6.82 15.56
N ASN A 20 -4.42 5.70 16.20
CA ASN A 20 -4.44 4.43 15.51
C ASN A 20 -5.50 4.45 14.40
N ILE A 21 -5.12 4.12 13.17
CA ILE A 21 -6.00 4.04 12.02
C ILE A 21 -6.18 2.54 11.68
N PRO A 22 -7.38 1.96 11.84
CA PRO A 22 -7.61 0.55 11.55
C PRO A 22 -7.79 0.29 10.05
N TYR A 23 -7.35 -0.88 9.57
CA TYR A 23 -7.72 -1.37 8.25
C TYR A 23 -9.15 -1.91 8.32
N GLY A 24 -10.09 -1.24 7.66
CA GLY A 24 -11.49 -1.67 7.62
C GLY A 24 -11.81 -2.54 6.41
N THR A 25 -13.08 -2.91 6.28
CA THR A 25 -13.61 -3.71 5.14
C THR A 25 -13.35 -3.07 3.76
N ALA A 26 -13.09 -1.76 3.73
CA ALA A 26 -12.80 -0.99 2.53
C ALA A 26 -11.42 -0.33 2.60
N GLY A 27 -10.47 -0.96 3.32
CA GLY A 27 -9.12 -0.48 3.53
C GLY A 27 -9.02 0.63 4.56
N PHE A 28 -7.93 1.41 4.51
CA PHE A 28 -7.79 2.60 5.34
C PHE A 28 -8.61 3.75 4.77
N ARG A 29 -9.30 4.49 5.65
CA ARG A 29 -9.96 5.75 5.31
C ARG A 29 -9.82 6.71 6.47
N TYR A 30 -9.25 7.88 6.20
CA TYR A 30 -9.00 8.90 7.20
C TYR A 30 -8.71 10.25 6.55
N LEU A 31 -8.46 11.28 7.36
CA LEU A 31 -8.00 12.58 6.90
C LEU A 31 -6.74 12.43 6.04
N ALA A 32 -6.77 12.98 4.82
CA ALA A 32 -5.70 12.81 3.84
C ALA A 32 -4.32 13.25 4.36
N VAL A 33 -4.29 14.28 5.21
CA VAL A 33 -3.06 14.84 5.81
C VAL A 33 -2.36 13.88 6.77
N GLU A 34 -3.03 12.81 7.22
CA GLU A 34 -2.45 11.80 8.11
C GLU A 34 -2.10 10.48 7.40
N LEU A 35 -2.34 10.38 6.09
CA LEU A 35 -2.24 9.13 5.35
C LEU A 35 -0.93 8.92 4.59
N ASP A 36 -0.02 9.90 4.54
CA ASP A 36 1.21 9.80 3.74
C ASP A 36 2.08 8.59 4.14
N SER A 37 2.42 8.47 5.44
CA SER A 37 3.16 7.33 5.98
C SER A 37 2.38 6.01 5.83
N VAL A 38 1.05 6.06 5.94
CA VAL A 38 0.18 4.88 5.77
C VAL A 38 0.29 4.35 4.34
N LEU A 39 0.19 5.24 3.34
CA LEU A 39 0.30 4.87 1.93
C LEU A 39 1.68 4.33 1.59
N PHE A 40 2.74 4.98 2.06
CA PHE A 40 4.11 4.48 1.92
C PHE A 40 4.25 3.05 2.43
N ARG A 41 3.79 2.80 3.66
CA ARG A 41 3.86 1.48 4.27
C ARG A 41 2.98 0.44 3.55
N MET A 42 1.83 0.85 3.01
CA MET A 42 0.96 -0.03 2.23
C MET A 42 1.52 -0.36 0.85
N GLY A 43 2.27 0.55 0.24
CA GLY A 43 3.07 0.25 -0.95
C GLY A 43 4.07 -0.87 -0.70
N ALA A 44 4.83 -0.75 0.41
CA ALA A 44 5.78 -1.79 0.81
C ALA A 44 5.07 -3.13 1.08
N LEU A 45 3.97 -3.12 1.85
CA LEU A 45 3.19 -4.34 2.16
C LEU A 45 2.62 -4.99 0.89
N ALA A 46 2.05 -4.22 -0.04
CA ALA A 46 1.51 -4.73 -1.29
C ALA A 46 2.59 -5.40 -2.14
N SER A 47 3.81 -4.87 -2.15
CA SER A 47 4.94 -5.50 -2.82
C SER A 47 5.33 -6.84 -2.19
N LEU A 48 5.35 -6.94 -0.85
CA LEU A 48 5.59 -8.22 -0.17
C LEU A 48 4.46 -9.21 -0.41
N ARG A 49 3.21 -8.74 -0.44
CA ARG A 49 2.03 -9.56 -0.76
C ARG A 49 2.12 -10.13 -2.18
N SER A 50 2.52 -9.32 -3.15
CA SER A 50 2.75 -9.76 -4.53
C SER A 50 3.83 -10.84 -4.57
N SER A 51 4.96 -10.61 -3.88
CA SER A 51 6.04 -11.58 -3.78
C SER A 51 5.58 -12.92 -3.19
N PHE A 52 4.81 -12.89 -2.09
CA PHE A 52 4.19 -14.08 -1.49
C PHE A 52 3.22 -14.79 -2.46
N LYS A 53 2.52 -14.03 -3.29
CA LYS A 53 1.66 -14.53 -4.38
C LYS A 53 2.45 -14.87 -5.65
N LYS A 54 3.73 -15.23 -5.52
CA LYS A 54 4.60 -15.67 -6.63
C LYS A 54 4.78 -14.61 -7.73
N GLY A 55 4.78 -13.33 -7.34
CA GLY A 55 4.96 -12.20 -8.25
C GLY A 55 3.68 -11.76 -8.98
N SER A 56 2.52 -12.37 -8.71
CA SER A 56 1.24 -11.92 -9.28
C SER A 56 0.96 -10.45 -8.92
N ALA A 57 0.29 -9.74 -9.83
CA ALA A 57 -0.01 -8.33 -9.62
C ALA A 57 -0.91 -8.12 -8.39
N ILE A 58 -0.57 -7.11 -7.58
CA ILE A 58 -1.41 -6.62 -6.48
C ILE A 58 -1.87 -5.21 -6.81
N GLY A 59 -3.15 -4.91 -6.62
CA GLY A 59 -3.68 -3.57 -6.81
C GLY A 59 -3.61 -2.72 -5.55
N LEU A 60 -3.35 -1.43 -5.72
CA LEU A 60 -3.48 -0.38 -4.72
C LEU A 60 -4.31 0.76 -5.31
N VAL A 61 -5.54 0.94 -4.83
CA VAL A 61 -6.38 2.07 -5.25
C VAL A 61 -6.47 3.12 -4.15
N VAL A 62 -6.06 4.35 -4.47
CA VAL A 62 -6.16 5.52 -3.60
C VAL A 62 -7.51 6.19 -3.79
N THR A 63 -8.39 6.05 -2.79
CA THR A 63 -9.74 6.63 -2.82
C THR A 63 -10.42 6.57 -1.45
N ALA A 64 -11.24 7.57 -1.17
CA ALA A 64 -12.18 7.57 -0.05
C ALA A 64 -13.64 7.33 -0.48
N SER A 65 -13.90 7.06 -1.77
CA SER A 65 -15.24 6.83 -2.31
C SER A 65 -16.23 7.96 -1.93
N HIS A 66 -17.24 7.69 -1.11
CA HIS A 66 -18.31 8.63 -0.73
C HIS A 66 -17.97 9.54 0.47
N ASN A 67 -16.80 9.37 1.10
CA ASN A 67 -16.37 10.19 2.23
C ASN A 67 -16.16 11.68 1.82
N PRO A 68 -16.15 12.63 2.78
CA PRO A 68 -15.82 14.05 2.55
C PRO A 68 -14.52 14.28 1.76
N GLU A 69 -14.36 15.42 1.06
CA GLU A 69 -13.23 15.68 0.14
C GLU A 69 -11.87 15.63 0.86
N GLU A 70 -11.83 16.08 2.11
CA GLU A 70 -10.66 16.11 2.99
C GLU A 70 -10.16 14.71 3.40
N ASP A 71 -11.01 13.69 3.29
CA ASP A 71 -10.61 12.31 3.51
C ASP A 71 -9.90 11.73 2.28
N ASN A 72 -9.03 10.76 2.51
CA ASN A 72 -8.62 9.82 1.48
C ASN A 72 -8.52 8.41 2.04
N GLY A 73 -8.00 7.48 1.26
CA GLY A 73 -7.87 6.11 1.70
C GLY A 73 -7.12 5.26 0.71
N VAL A 74 -6.94 4.01 1.08
CA VAL A 74 -6.30 3.02 0.23
C VAL A 74 -6.89 1.64 0.43
N LYS A 75 -7.05 0.91 -0.67
CA LYS A 75 -7.44 -0.50 -0.67
C LYS A 75 -6.39 -1.33 -1.39
N ILE A 76 -6.06 -2.48 -0.81
CA ILE A 76 -5.26 -3.51 -1.46
C ILE A 76 -6.19 -4.53 -2.13
N ILE A 77 -5.86 -4.89 -3.37
CA ILE A 77 -6.59 -5.82 -4.24
C ILE A 77 -5.68 -7.01 -4.51
N ASP A 78 -6.15 -8.21 -4.16
CA ASP A 78 -5.44 -9.47 -4.38
C ASP A 78 -5.58 -9.95 -5.86
N PRO A 79 -4.80 -10.96 -6.30
CA PRO A 79 -4.59 -11.25 -7.71
C PRO A 79 -5.82 -11.59 -8.57
N PHE A 80 -6.92 -12.07 -7.99
CA PHE A 80 -8.16 -12.36 -8.73
C PHE A 80 -9.14 -11.18 -8.72
N GLY A 81 -8.67 -9.98 -8.34
CA GLY A 81 -9.50 -8.79 -8.22
C GLY A 81 -10.36 -8.79 -6.96
N GLU A 82 -10.09 -9.67 -6.00
CA GLU A 82 -10.72 -9.70 -4.69
C GLU A 82 -10.08 -8.68 -3.74
N MET A 83 -10.76 -8.39 -2.64
CA MET A 83 -10.17 -7.58 -1.56
C MET A 83 -9.04 -8.35 -0.89
N LEU A 84 -8.10 -7.62 -0.27
CA LEU A 84 -7.06 -8.21 0.56
C LEU A 84 -7.61 -9.29 1.51
N GLU A 85 -6.95 -10.44 1.53
CA GLU A 85 -7.24 -11.53 2.45
C GLU A 85 -7.28 -11.05 3.92
N SER A 86 -8.34 -11.43 4.66
CA SER A 86 -8.61 -10.93 6.02
C SER A 86 -7.47 -11.14 7.02
N SER A 87 -6.69 -12.23 6.87
CA SER A 87 -5.51 -12.50 7.69
C SER A 87 -4.45 -11.38 7.60
N TRP A 88 -4.37 -10.69 6.45
CA TRP A 88 -3.42 -9.60 6.19
C TRP A 88 -3.92 -8.23 6.65
N GLU A 89 -5.21 -8.05 6.96
CA GLU A 89 -5.76 -6.77 7.43
C GLU A 89 -5.16 -6.37 8.78
N SER A 90 -4.91 -7.35 9.65
CA SER A 90 -4.25 -7.11 10.94
C SER A 90 -2.79 -6.71 10.77
N ILE A 91 -2.08 -7.33 9.82
CA ILE A 91 -0.70 -6.98 9.45
C ILE A 91 -0.68 -5.55 8.92
N ALA A 92 -1.59 -5.20 8.01
CA ALA A 92 -1.72 -3.86 7.46
C ALA A 92 -1.95 -2.82 8.55
N THR A 93 -2.90 -3.09 9.46
CA THR A 93 -3.21 -2.22 10.60
C THR A 93 -1.99 -2.00 11.48
N ASN A 94 -1.30 -3.08 11.85
CA ASN A 94 -0.14 -2.99 12.74
C ASN A 94 1.01 -2.22 12.09
N LEU A 95 1.29 -2.49 10.80
CA LEU A 95 2.34 -1.80 10.07
C LEU A 95 2.03 -0.30 9.87
N ALA A 96 0.80 0.04 9.49
CA ALA A 96 0.38 1.43 9.31
C ALA A 96 0.54 2.27 10.59
N ASN A 97 0.42 1.63 11.75
CA ASN A 97 0.48 2.30 13.05
C ASN A 97 1.80 2.15 13.80
N ALA A 98 2.75 1.36 13.28
CA ALA A 98 4.08 1.20 13.87
C ALA A 98 4.84 2.53 14.02
N GLU A 99 5.72 2.64 15.00
CA GLU A 99 6.67 3.77 15.05
C GLU A 99 7.68 3.66 13.91
N ASP A 100 8.21 4.79 13.43
CA ASP A 100 9.13 4.79 12.28
C ASP A 100 10.37 3.91 12.48
N SER A 101 10.85 3.80 13.74
CA SER A 101 11.94 2.89 14.13
C SER A 101 11.62 1.41 13.90
N ASP A 102 10.34 1.04 13.94
CA ASP A 102 9.88 -0.34 13.97
C ASP A 102 9.42 -0.82 12.58
N VAL A 103 9.19 0.10 11.64
CA VAL A 103 8.69 -0.23 10.29
C VAL A 103 9.64 -1.16 9.54
N GLN A 104 10.94 -0.88 9.55
CA GLN A 104 11.91 -1.70 8.81
C GLN A 104 12.09 -3.11 9.42
N PRO A 105 12.23 -3.28 10.75
CA PRO A 105 12.20 -4.59 11.37
C PRO A 105 10.94 -5.38 11.05
N PHE A 106 9.77 -4.73 11.08
CA PHE A 106 8.49 -5.37 10.79
C PHE A 106 8.39 -5.81 9.32
N ILE A 107 8.78 -4.97 8.37
CA ILE A 107 8.85 -5.35 6.95
C ILE A 107 9.77 -6.56 6.74
N SER A 108 10.88 -6.62 7.47
CA SER A 108 11.82 -7.75 7.39
C SER A 108 11.19 -9.03 7.93
N SER A 109 10.48 -8.96 9.07
CA SER A 109 9.82 -10.14 9.64
C SER A 109 8.71 -10.68 8.73
N ILE A 110 7.94 -9.81 8.08
CA ILE A 110 6.92 -10.22 7.09
C ILE A 110 7.61 -10.90 5.90
N SER A 111 8.70 -10.30 5.39
CA SER A 111 9.45 -10.87 4.27
C SER A 111 9.97 -12.28 4.55
N ASP A 112 10.47 -12.52 5.77
CA ASP A 112 10.99 -13.82 6.21
C ASP A 112 9.85 -14.83 6.42
N GLU A 113 8.78 -14.44 7.12
CA GLU A 113 7.62 -15.30 7.41
C GLU A 113 6.95 -15.82 6.13
N PHE A 114 6.78 -14.94 5.14
CA PHE A 114 6.09 -15.27 3.90
C PHE A 114 7.02 -15.66 2.75
N SER A 115 8.33 -15.80 3.00
CA SER A 115 9.32 -16.15 1.98
C SER A 115 9.19 -15.28 0.71
N ALA A 116 9.13 -13.97 0.89
CA ALA A 116 8.96 -12.98 -0.18
C ALA A 116 10.25 -12.84 -1.01
N ILE A 117 10.50 -13.82 -1.88
CA ILE A 117 11.72 -13.94 -2.71
C ILE A 117 11.55 -13.36 -4.12
N GLU A 118 10.32 -13.35 -4.65
CA GLU A 118 10.04 -12.84 -5.99
C GLU A 118 9.98 -11.31 -5.98
N LYS A 119 10.29 -10.69 -7.12
CA LYS A 119 10.10 -9.25 -7.29
C LYS A 119 8.59 -8.95 -7.31
N GLY A 120 8.11 -8.16 -6.34
CA GLY A 120 6.71 -7.77 -6.26
C GLY A 120 6.32 -6.83 -7.41
N LEU A 121 5.11 -7.02 -7.94
CA LEU A 121 4.47 -6.17 -8.95
C LEU A 121 3.19 -5.55 -8.38
N VAL A 122 3.13 -4.22 -8.40
CA VAL A 122 2.03 -3.47 -7.80
C VAL A 122 1.44 -2.48 -8.79
N PHE A 123 0.13 -2.57 -9.01
CA PHE A 123 -0.63 -1.64 -9.85
C PHE A 123 -1.26 -0.57 -8.98
N VAL A 124 -0.89 0.68 -9.21
CA VAL A 124 -1.39 1.82 -8.44
C VAL A 124 -2.36 2.61 -9.31
N ALA A 125 -3.51 2.97 -8.76
CA ALA A 125 -4.42 3.91 -9.39
C ALA A 125 -5.10 4.79 -8.34
N ARG A 126 -5.77 5.84 -8.79
CA ARG A 126 -6.36 6.83 -7.89
C ARG A 126 -7.64 7.46 -8.43
N ASP A 127 -8.44 7.99 -7.52
CA ASP A 127 -9.56 8.88 -7.86
C ASP A 127 -9.12 10.34 -8.07
N THR A 128 -10.09 11.25 -8.20
CA THR A 128 -9.88 12.67 -8.50
C THR A 128 -9.67 13.57 -7.27
N ARG A 129 -9.50 13.02 -6.06
CA ARG A 129 -9.28 13.87 -4.86
C ARG A 129 -7.95 14.61 -5.00
N LYS A 130 -7.89 15.84 -4.48
CA LYS A 130 -6.68 16.68 -4.57
C LYS A 130 -5.44 16.00 -3.96
N SER A 131 -5.62 15.24 -2.88
CA SER A 131 -4.54 14.50 -2.20
C SER A 131 -4.13 13.21 -2.90
N SER A 132 -4.92 12.71 -3.84
CA SER A 132 -4.75 11.37 -4.42
C SER A 132 -3.44 11.20 -5.19
N GLU A 133 -2.96 12.24 -5.89
CA GLU A 133 -1.70 12.17 -6.63
C GLU A 133 -0.49 12.03 -5.69
N GLN A 134 -0.43 12.85 -4.64
CA GLN A 134 0.63 12.76 -3.63
C GLN A 134 0.62 11.40 -2.92
N LEU A 135 -0.56 10.95 -2.49
CA LEU A 135 -0.72 9.70 -1.75
C LEU A 135 -0.40 8.47 -2.62
N ALA A 136 -0.74 8.49 -3.90
CA ALA A 136 -0.30 7.46 -4.86
C ALA A 136 1.23 7.47 -5.00
N GLY A 137 1.86 8.65 -5.03
CA GLY A 137 3.32 8.80 -5.01
C GLY A 137 3.96 8.15 -3.78
N ALA A 138 3.40 8.37 -2.58
CA ALA A 138 3.88 7.74 -1.35
C ALA A 138 3.81 6.20 -1.43
N ALA A 139 2.69 5.66 -1.94
CA ALA A 139 2.57 4.21 -2.17
C ALA A 139 3.62 3.68 -3.14
N ILE A 140 3.86 4.36 -4.25
CA ILE A 140 4.88 3.99 -5.24
C ILE A 140 6.29 3.99 -4.60
N ASP A 141 6.60 5.00 -3.79
CA ASP A 141 7.87 5.07 -3.06
C ASP A 141 8.00 3.89 -2.08
N GLY A 142 6.91 3.48 -1.43
CA GLY A 142 6.83 2.27 -0.61
C GLY A 142 7.17 0.98 -1.35
N VAL A 143 6.57 0.78 -2.53
CA VAL A 143 6.85 -0.37 -3.41
C VAL A 143 8.34 -0.41 -3.78
N ARG A 144 8.88 0.75 -4.19
CA ARG A 144 10.29 0.87 -4.59
C ARG A 144 11.26 0.70 -3.42
N ALA A 145 10.87 1.11 -2.21
CA ALA A 145 11.70 1.01 -1.01
C ALA A 145 12.06 -0.45 -0.68
N VAL A 146 11.18 -1.39 -1.00
CA VAL A 146 11.40 -2.83 -0.79
C VAL A 146 11.89 -3.56 -2.05
N GLY A 147 12.16 -2.84 -3.13
CA GLY A 147 12.67 -3.39 -4.39
C GLY A 147 11.62 -3.92 -5.37
N GLY A 148 10.33 -3.65 -5.09
CA GLY A 148 9.23 -3.98 -5.99
C GLY A 148 9.13 -3.07 -7.21
N GLU A 149 8.26 -3.44 -8.13
CA GLU A 149 7.87 -2.68 -9.31
C GLU A 149 6.48 -2.11 -9.16
N ALA A 150 6.34 -0.80 -9.38
CA ALA A 150 5.06 -0.12 -9.38
C ALA A 150 4.70 0.35 -10.79
N VAL A 151 3.47 0.07 -11.23
CA VAL A 151 2.88 0.58 -12.46
C VAL A 151 1.77 1.57 -12.07
N ASP A 152 1.97 2.85 -12.35
CA ASP A 152 0.94 3.90 -12.11
C ASP A 152 -0.01 3.97 -13.30
N PHE A 153 -1.27 3.57 -13.10
CA PHE A 153 -2.34 3.70 -14.07
C PHE A 153 -3.04 5.06 -14.02
N GLY A 154 -2.68 5.94 -13.08
CA GLY A 154 -3.25 7.27 -12.98
C GLY A 154 -4.70 7.25 -12.50
N LEU A 155 -5.53 8.05 -13.17
CA LEU A 155 -6.94 8.19 -12.86
C LEU A 155 -7.73 6.97 -13.35
N LEU A 156 -8.23 6.18 -12.40
CA LEU A 156 -9.16 5.08 -12.67
C LEU A 156 -10.27 5.04 -11.62
N THR A 157 -11.41 4.50 -12.03
CA THR A 157 -12.43 4.06 -11.08
C THR A 157 -11.93 2.81 -10.33
N THR A 158 -12.40 2.59 -9.10
CA THR A 158 -12.07 1.38 -8.34
C THR A 158 -12.32 0.09 -9.14
N PRO A 159 -13.50 -0.12 -9.78
CA PRO A 159 -13.75 -1.34 -10.55
C PRO A 159 -12.79 -1.55 -11.73
N GLN A 160 -12.28 -0.48 -12.36
CA GLN A 160 -11.28 -0.63 -13.43
C GLN A 160 -9.98 -1.23 -12.90
N LEU A 161 -9.49 -0.79 -11.74
CA LEU A 161 -8.27 -1.39 -11.18
C LEU A 161 -8.49 -2.86 -10.77
N HIS A 162 -9.64 -3.18 -10.15
CA HIS A 162 -10.00 -4.57 -9.84
C HIS A 162 -9.98 -5.45 -11.10
N PHE A 163 -10.55 -4.96 -12.21
CA PHE A 163 -10.56 -5.67 -13.49
C PHE A 163 -9.16 -5.84 -14.09
N ILE A 164 -8.31 -4.81 -14.04
CA ILE A 164 -6.95 -4.88 -14.58
C ILE A 164 -6.10 -5.88 -13.80
N VAL A 165 -6.22 -5.93 -12.47
CA VAL A 165 -5.51 -6.90 -11.64
C VAL A 165 -5.91 -8.33 -11.99
N SER A 166 -7.21 -8.60 -12.15
CA SER A 166 -7.73 -9.97 -12.34
C SER A 166 -7.41 -10.62 -13.69
N ILE A 167 -6.85 -9.86 -14.64
CA ILE A 167 -6.51 -10.35 -15.98
C ILE A 167 -5.01 -10.45 -16.25
N VAL A 168 -4.16 -10.19 -15.23
CA VAL A 168 -2.70 -10.30 -15.33
C VAL A 168 -2.23 -11.48 -14.46
N PHE A 169 -1.72 -12.53 -15.10
CA PHE A 169 -1.25 -13.77 -14.46
C PHE A 169 0.28 -13.84 -14.38
#